data_AF-A0A377ZS45-F1
#
_entry.id   AF-A0A377ZS45-F1
#
_cell.length_a   1.000
_cell.length_b   1.000
_cell.length_c   1.000
_cell.angle_alpha   90.00
_cell.angle_beta   90.00
_cell.angle_gamma   90.00
#
_symmetry.space_group_name_H-M   'P 1'
#
loop_
_entity.id
_entity.type
_entity.pdbx_description
1 polymer ?
#
loop_
_entity_poly.entity_id
_entity_poly.type
_entity_poly.pdbx_seq_one_letter_code
_entity_poly.pdbx_strand_id
1 'polypeptide(L)'
;MKKVKNPESQQAILQEMALEISQAAGKVLLREAARPAITYPENLPVSQKKQEILEAVRDHQVVIVAGETGSGKTTQLPKICMELGRGLKGLIGHTQPRRLAARTVANRIAEELPERAGRLHRL
;
A
#
# COMPACT_ATOMS: atom_id res chain seq x y z
N MET A 1 20.90 -16.02 -20.49
CA MET A 1 20.92 -16.71 -19.17
C MET A 1 21.96 -17.83 -19.21
N LYS A 2 23.06 -17.73 -18.46
CA LYS A 2 24.05 -18.82 -18.37
C LYS A 2 23.44 -19.94 -17.50
N LYS A 3 23.15 -21.11 -18.09
CA LYS A 3 22.66 -22.27 -17.33
C LYS A 3 23.77 -22.76 -16.40
N VAL A 4 23.53 -22.71 -15.09
CA VAL A 4 24.38 -23.35 -14.08
C VAL A 4 24.23 -24.86 -14.27
N LYS A 5 25.31 -25.56 -14.64
CA LYS A 5 25.28 -26.99 -15.01
C LYS A 5 25.60 -27.93 -13.84
N ASN A 6 26.24 -27.45 -12.77
CA ASN A 6 26.60 -28.28 -11.62
C ASN A 6 25.39 -28.42 -10.68
N PRO A 7 24.92 -29.65 -10.36
CA PRO A 7 23.80 -29.90 -9.46
C PRO A 7 23.98 -29.29 -8.06
N GLU A 8 25.19 -29.26 -7.50
CA GLU A 8 25.45 -28.65 -6.18
C GLU A 8 25.17 -27.14 -6.19
N SER A 9 25.62 -26.45 -7.25
CA SER A 9 25.38 -25.02 -7.43
C SER A 9 23.90 -24.72 -7.69
N GLN A 10 23.19 -25.61 -8.40
CA GLN A 10 21.73 -25.49 -8.55
C GLN A 10 21.02 -25.64 -7.20
N GLN A 11 21.45 -26.59 -6.38
CA GLN A 11 20.86 -26.83 -5.07
C GLN A 11 21.12 -25.68 -4.10
N ALA A 12 22.32 -25.09 -4.12
CA ALA A 12 22.64 -23.89 -3.36
C ALA A 12 21.76 -22.69 -3.75
N ILE A 13 21.60 -22.44 -5.06
CA ILE A 13 20.73 -21.36 -5.57
C ILE A 13 19.28 -21.58 -5.13
N LEU A 14 18.78 -22.81 -5.21
CA LEU A 14 17.41 -23.14 -4.79
C LEU A 14 17.21 -22.92 -3.29
N GLN A 15 18.20 -23.27 -2.46
CA GLN A 15 18.15 -23.03 -1.02
C GLN A 15 18.16 -21.54 -0.69
N GLU A 16 19.00 -20.76 -1.37
CA GLU A 16 19.06 -19.30 -1.21
C GLU A 16 17.73 -18.65 -1.60
N MET A 17 17.18 -18.97 -2.78
CA MET A 17 15.87 -18.48 -3.21
C MET A 17 14.75 -18.87 -2.24
N ALA A 18 14.75 -20.11 -1.73
CA ALA A 18 13.74 -20.55 -0.77
C ALA A 18 13.81 -19.75 0.53
N LEU A 19 15.01 -19.43 1.00
CA LEU A 19 15.22 -18.58 2.17
C LEU A 19 14.70 -17.17 1.93
N GLU A 20 15.03 -16.56 0.79
CA GLU A 20 14.54 -15.22 0.42
C GLU A 20 13.02 -15.16 0.32
N ILE A 21 12.39 -16.16 -0.30
CA ILE A 21 10.93 -16.26 -0.40
C ILE A 21 10.28 -16.35 0.98
N SER A 22 10.84 -17.17 1.87
CA SER A 22 10.34 -17.32 3.24
C SER A 22 10.44 -15.99 4.02
N GLN A 23 11.58 -15.31 3.92
CA GLN A 23 11.77 -13.99 4.54
C GLN A 23 10.81 -12.94 3.97
N ALA A 24 10.61 -12.93 2.65
CA ALA A 24 9.68 -12.02 2.00
C ALA A 24 8.22 -12.28 2.42
N ALA A 25 7.82 -13.55 2.49
CA ALA A 25 6.50 -13.94 2.98
C ALA A 25 6.29 -13.50 4.45
N GLY A 26 7.30 -13.71 5.30
CA GLY A 26 7.27 -13.23 6.68
C GLY A 26 7.09 -11.72 6.79
N LYS A 27 7.78 -10.92 5.96
CA LYS A 27 7.60 -9.46 5.90
C LYS A 27 6.18 -9.04 5.50
N VAL A 28 5.56 -9.76 4.56
CA VAL A 28 4.18 -9.50 4.13
C VAL A 28 3.21 -9.77 5.28
N LEU A 29 3.35 -10.92 5.96
CA LEU A 29 2.50 -11.29 7.09
C LEU A 29 2.61 -10.28 8.24
N LEU A 30 3.83 -9.83 8.56
CA LEU A 30 4.05 -8.80 9.58
C LEU A 30 3.39 -7.47 9.21
N ARG A 31 3.43 -7.06 7.93
CA ARG A 31 2.75 -5.84 7.46
C ARG A 31 1.23 -5.97 7.48
N GLU A 32 0.71 -7.16 7.16
CA GLU A 32 -0.73 -7.43 7.18
C GLU A 32 -1.28 -7.41 8.61
N ALA A 33 -0.62 -8.09 9.55
CA ALA A 33 -0.92 -8.00 10.98
C ALA A 33 -0.71 -6.56 11.51
N ALA A 34 0.27 -5.87 10.95
CA ALA A 34 0.61 -4.45 11.08
C ALA A 34 -0.51 -3.46 10.72
N ARG A 35 -1.46 -3.88 9.88
CA ARG A 35 -2.34 -2.96 9.16
C ARG A 35 -3.33 -2.29 10.13
N PRO A 36 -3.38 -0.95 10.18
CA PRO A 36 -4.31 -0.25 11.05
C PRO A 36 -5.76 -0.52 10.63
N ALA A 37 -6.68 -0.42 11.58
CA ALA A 37 -8.09 -0.28 11.25
C ALA A 37 -8.28 1.06 10.51
N ILE A 38 -8.93 1.01 9.35
CA ILE A 38 -9.16 2.17 8.50
C ILE A 38 -10.61 2.60 8.64
N THR A 39 -10.81 3.83 9.09
CA THR A 39 -12.14 4.47 9.17
C THR A 39 -12.27 5.56 8.13
N TYR A 40 -13.50 5.85 7.70
CA TYR A 40 -13.77 6.87 6.70
C TYR A 40 -14.80 7.86 7.23
N PRO A 41 -14.56 9.17 7.07
CA PRO A 41 -15.54 10.18 7.46
C PRO A 41 -16.72 10.18 6.46
N GLU A 42 -17.95 10.04 6.95
CA GLU A 42 -19.15 9.88 6.12
C GLU A 42 -19.52 11.12 5.29
N ASN A 43 -19.04 12.29 5.71
CA ASN A 43 -19.34 13.57 5.05
C ASN A 43 -18.52 13.83 3.78
N LEU A 44 -17.59 12.94 3.41
CA LEU A 44 -16.79 13.12 2.18
C LEU A 44 -17.37 12.29 1.02
N PRO A 45 -17.55 12.89 -0.18
CA PRO A 45 -18.04 12.17 -1.36
C PRO A 45 -17.22 10.91 -1.71
N VAL A 46 -15.89 10.95 -1.54
CA VAL A 46 -15.03 9.79 -1.80
C VAL A 46 -15.28 8.65 -0.80
N SER A 47 -15.59 8.96 0.46
CA SER A 47 -15.93 7.94 1.46
C SER A 47 -17.24 7.24 1.13
N GLN A 48 -18.24 7.99 0.66
CA GLN A 48 -19.54 7.44 0.26
C GLN A 48 -19.42 6.49 -0.93
N LYS A 49 -18.47 6.76 -1.84
CA LYS A 49 -18.16 5.92 -3.00
C LYS A 49 -17.05 4.89 -2.75
N LYS A 50 -16.68 4.63 -1.49
CA LYS A 50 -15.56 3.74 -1.14
C LYS A 50 -15.63 2.40 -1.88
N GLN A 51 -16.79 1.76 -1.86
CA GLN A 51 -16.97 0.42 -2.41
C GLN A 51 -16.77 0.39 -3.93
N GLU A 52 -17.35 1.35 -4.65
CA GLU A 52 -17.19 1.51 -6.10
C GLU A 52 -15.71 1.71 -6.48
N ILE A 53 -15.00 2.57 -5.73
CA ILE A 53 -13.57 2.82 -5.95
C ILE A 53 -12.73 1.58 -5.64
N LEU A 54 -13.07 0.86 -4.56
CA LEU A 54 -12.39 -0.35 -4.14
C LEU A 54 -12.46 -1.43 -5.22
N GLU A 55 -13.65 -1.65 -5.77
CA GLU A 55 -13.88 -2.59 -6.87
C GLU A 55 -13.15 -2.16 -8.13
N ALA A 56 -13.24 -0.88 -8.51
CA ALA A 56 -12.53 -0.36 -9.67
C ALA A 56 -11.01 -0.60 -9.58
N VAL A 57 -10.39 -0.31 -8.43
CA VAL A 57 -8.94 -0.48 -8.20
C VAL A 57 -8.53 -1.96 -8.08
N ARG A 58 -9.45 -2.84 -7.69
CA ARG A 58 -9.21 -4.29 -7.68
C ARG A 58 -9.19 -4.83 -9.11
N ASP A 59 -10.16 -4.43 -9.92
CA ASP A 59 -10.47 -5.07 -11.20
C ASP A 59 -9.75 -4.42 -12.39
N HIS A 60 -9.20 -3.21 -12.22
CA HIS A 60 -8.52 -2.47 -13.29
C HIS A 60 -7.10 -2.06 -12.89
N GLN A 61 -6.15 -2.23 -13.81
CA GLN A 61 -4.76 -1.82 -13.62
C GLN A 61 -4.62 -0.29 -13.50
N VAL A 62 -5.47 0.46 -14.21
CA VAL A 62 -5.47 1.93 -14.22
C VAL A 62 -6.90 2.42 -13.98
N VAL A 63 -7.07 3.30 -13.00
CA VAL A 63 -8.35 3.92 -12.65
C VAL A 63 -8.17 5.42 -12.60
N ILE A 64 -9.07 6.17 -13.24
CA ILE A 64 -9.11 7.63 -13.17
C ILE A 64 -10.25 8.01 -12.21
N VAL A 65 -9.90 8.68 -11.11
CA VAL A 65 -10.88 9.17 -10.13
C VAL A 65 -10.99 10.69 -10.24
N ALA A 66 -12.12 11.18 -10.75
CA ALA A 66 -12.43 12.59 -10.85
C ALA A 66 -13.40 13.04 -9.74
N GLY A 67 -13.29 14.30 -9.32
CA GLY A 67 -14.20 14.93 -8.37
C GLY A 67 -13.74 16.33 -8.02
N GLU A 68 -14.61 17.15 -7.45
CA GLU A 68 -14.28 18.53 -7.07
C GLU A 68 -13.20 18.64 -5.98
N THR A 69 -12.59 19.81 -5.86
CA THR A 69 -11.69 20.12 -4.73
C THR A 69 -12.46 19.98 -3.41
N GLY A 70 -11.86 19.35 -2.40
CA GLY A 70 -12.53 19.10 -1.13
C GLY A 70 -13.29 17.77 -1.04
N SER A 71 -13.43 17.03 -2.16
CA SER A 71 -14.17 15.75 -2.17
C SER A 71 -13.51 14.61 -1.36
N GLY A 72 -12.31 14.82 -0.82
CA GLY A 72 -11.56 13.82 -0.03
C GLY A 72 -10.58 12.95 -0.82
N LYS A 73 -10.38 13.14 -2.13
CA LYS A 73 -9.51 12.28 -2.96
C LYS A 73 -8.11 12.08 -2.36
N THR A 74 -7.45 13.19 -2.05
CA THR A 74 -6.06 13.21 -1.62
C THR A 74 -5.81 12.49 -0.30
N THR A 75 -6.78 12.51 0.62
CA THR A 75 -6.64 11.90 1.95
C THR A 75 -7.24 10.49 2.01
N GLN A 76 -8.32 10.23 1.26
CA GLN A 76 -9.06 8.97 1.35
C GLN A 76 -8.62 7.89 0.35
N LEU A 77 -8.18 8.25 -0.87
CA LEU A 77 -7.74 7.25 -1.86
C LEU A 77 -6.55 6.39 -1.37
N PRO A 78 -5.50 6.95 -0.72
CA PRO A 78 -4.42 6.13 -0.16
C PRO A 78 -4.90 5.13 0.89
N LYS A 79 -5.92 5.49 1.69
CA LYS A 79 -6.54 4.63 2.69
C LYS A 79 -7.31 3.47 2.02
N ILE A 80 -8.07 3.74 0.96
CA ILE A 80 -8.75 2.71 0.16
C ILE A 80 -7.74 1.73 -0.44
N CYS A 81 -6.63 2.24 -0.98
CA CYS A 81 -5.54 1.40 -1.48
C CYS A 81 -4.95 0.50 -0.37
N MET A 82 -4.75 1.05 0.84
CA MET A 82 -4.26 0.28 1.99
C MET A 82 -5.26 -0.79 2.45
N GLU A 83 -6.56 -0.50 2.44
CA GLU A 83 -7.64 -1.45 2.73
C GLU A 83 -7.69 -2.61 1.72
N LEU A 84 -7.37 -2.34 0.46
CA LEU A 84 -7.17 -3.35 -0.58
C LEU A 84 -5.90 -4.19 -0.42
N GLY A 85 -5.06 -3.88 0.56
CA GLY A 85 -3.77 -4.54 0.77
C GLY A 85 -2.68 -4.05 -0.21
N ARG A 86 -2.92 -2.94 -0.91
CA ARG A 86 -1.82 -2.27 -1.64
C ARG A 86 -0.79 -1.81 -0.61
N GLY A 87 0.49 -2.02 -0.90
CA GLY A 87 1.58 -1.75 0.05
C GLY A 87 1.96 -2.90 1.00
N LEU A 88 1.27 -4.05 1.00
CA LEU A 88 1.73 -5.21 1.78
C LEU A 88 3.03 -5.81 1.22
N LYS A 89 3.12 -5.90 -0.11
CA LYS A 89 4.29 -6.40 -0.85
C LYS A 89 5.26 -5.28 -1.27
N GLY A 90 5.04 -4.04 -0.82
CA GLY A 90 5.79 -2.87 -1.32
C GLY A 90 5.36 -1.57 -0.65
N LEU A 91 5.21 -0.49 -1.43
CA LEU A 91 4.81 0.83 -0.93
C LEU A 91 3.67 1.40 -1.77
N ILE A 92 2.86 2.27 -1.16
CA ILE A 92 1.92 3.13 -1.88
C ILE A 92 2.60 4.49 -2.12
N GLY A 93 2.84 4.83 -3.38
CA GLY A 93 3.34 6.15 -3.76
C GLY A 93 2.18 7.15 -3.87
N HIS A 94 2.13 8.13 -2.97
CA HIS A 94 1.19 9.25 -3.08
C HIS A 94 1.96 10.53 -3.44
N THR A 95 1.82 10.97 -4.69
CA THR A 95 2.55 12.13 -5.20
C THR A 95 1.69 13.39 -5.13
N GLN A 96 2.34 14.52 -4.85
CA GLN A 96 1.72 15.84 -4.85
C GLN A 96 2.65 16.81 -5.60
N PRO A 97 2.13 17.72 -6.44
CA PRO A 97 2.95 18.65 -7.21
C PRO A 97 3.69 19.66 -6.32
N ARG A 98 3.21 19.88 -5.08
CA ARG A 98 3.79 20.83 -4.12
C ARG A 98 4.29 20.09 -2.89
N ARG A 99 5.55 20.32 -2.51
CA ARG A 99 6.19 19.73 -1.32
C ARG A 99 5.42 20.00 -0.03
N LEU A 100 4.90 21.22 0.15
CA LEU A 100 4.11 21.56 1.33
C LEU A 100 2.82 20.73 1.40
N ALA A 101 2.11 20.59 0.27
CA ALA A 101 0.91 19.77 0.19
C ALA A 101 1.21 18.30 0.49
N ALA A 102 2.32 17.74 -0.03
CA ALA A 102 2.75 16.38 0.28
C ALA A 102 2.90 16.15 1.79
N ARG A 103 3.59 17.07 2.49
CA ARG A 103 3.81 16.97 3.95
C ARG A 103 2.52 17.13 4.74
N THR A 104 1.70 18.12 4.41
CA THR A 104 0.42 18.36 5.09
C THR A 104 -0.53 17.18 4.93
N VAL A 105 -0.61 16.61 3.72
CA VAL A 105 -1.44 15.43 3.45
C VAL A 105 -0.92 14.21 4.20
N ALA A 106 0.39 13.97 4.20
CA ALA A 106 0.98 12.84 4.93
C ALA A 106 0.67 12.92 6.44
N ASN A 107 0.82 14.11 7.04
CA ASN A 107 0.47 14.32 8.44
C ASN A 107 -1.02 14.09 8.71
N ARG A 108 -1.91 14.65 7.87
CA ARG A 108 -3.35 14.44 8.01
C ARG A 108 -3.74 12.97 7.90
N ILE A 109 -3.18 12.22 6.95
CA ILE A 109 -3.43 10.78 6.83
C ILE A 109 -2.93 10.04 8.08
N ALA A 110 -1.77 10.43 8.63
CA ALA A 110 -1.24 9.83 9.85
C ALA A 110 -2.10 10.15 11.09
N GLU A 111 -2.73 11.32 11.17
CA GLU A 111 -3.68 11.70 12.23
C GLU A 111 -5.00 10.95 12.10
N GLU A 112 -5.47 10.69 10.87
CA GLU A 112 -6.69 9.92 10.60
C GLU A 112 -6.51 8.41 10.82
N LEU A 113 -5.27 7.91 10.81
CA LEU A 113 -4.95 6.51 11.05
C LEU A 113 -4.54 6.29 12.52
N PRO A 114 -5.00 5.22 13.18
CA PRO A 114 -4.56 4.93 14.54
C PRO A 114 -3.02 4.78 14.64
N GLU A 115 -2.43 5.29 15.72
CA GLU A 115 -0.99 5.56 15.97
C GLU A 115 0.02 4.45 15.61
N ARG A 116 -0.42 3.21 15.38
CA ARG A 116 0.45 2.09 14.99
C ARG A 116 0.88 2.15 13.51
N ALA A 117 0.15 2.86 12.65
CA ALA A 117 0.41 2.93 11.21
C ALA A 117 1.67 3.74 10.84
N GLY A 118 1.93 4.85 11.55
CA GLY A 118 2.98 5.82 11.18
C GLY A 118 4.42 5.38 11.48
N ARG A 119 4.61 4.31 12.28
CA ARG A 119 5.94 3.82 12.69
C ARG A 119 6.49 2.69 11.80
N LEU A 120 5.65 1.88 11.18
CA LEU A 120 6.08 0.69 10.42
C LEU A 120 6.56 0.97 8.99
N HIS A 121 6.35 2.16 8.44
CA HIS A 121 6.82 2.52 7.09
C HIS A 121 8.20 3.22 7.07
N ARG A 122 8.90 3.26 8.21
CA ARG A 122 10.27 3.82 8.33
C ARG A 122 11.37 2.77 8.55
N LEU A 123 11.06 1.48 8.41
CA LEU A 123 12.01 0.36 8.40
C LEU A 123 11.98 -0.33 7.03
#